data_AF-A0A821V509-F1
#
_entry.id   AF-A0A821V509-F1
#
_cell.length_a   1.000
_cell.length_b   1.000
_cell.length_c   1.000
_cell.angle_alpha   90.00
_cell.angle_beta   90.00
_cell.angle_gamma   90.00
#
_symmetry.space_group_name_H-M   'P 1'
#
loop_
_entity.id
_entity.type
_entity.pdbx_description
1 polymer ?
#
loop_
_entity_poly.entity_id
_entity_poly.type
_entity_poly.pdbx_seq_one_letter_code
_entity_poly.pdbx_strand_id
1 'polypeptide(L)' 'MEKKILKKSNPVRVDYEIDIIKGYSPKNPNHIIVARIEVLDIAAKEESIVISVRRFKNLLIENYEKDPYKASTQSEE' A
#
# COMPACT_ATOMS: atom_id res chain seq x y z
N MET A 1 5.01 4.18 -11.56
CA MET A 1 3.69 4.87 -11.55
C MET A 1 2.90 4.32 -10.39
N GLU A 2 2.48 5.19 -9.50
CA GLU A 2 1.86 4.87 -8.21
C GLU A 2 0.35 5.00 -8.39
N LYS A 3 -0.41 3.95 -8.07
CA LYS A 3 -1.84 3.92 -8.36
C LYS A 3 -2.64 3.62 -7.09
N LYS A 4 -3.48 4.56 -6.68
CA LYS A 4 -4.47 4.33 -5.62
C LYS A 4 -5.50 3.30 -6.13
N ILE A 5 -5.59 2.17 -5.45
CA ILE A 5 -6.56 1.11 -5.74
C ILE A 5 -7.70 1.18 -4.74
N LEU A 6 -8.91 1.45 -5.22
CA LEU A 6 -10.11 1.51 -4.38
C LEU A 6 -10.78 0.13 -4.22
N LYS A 7 -10.64 -0.75 -5.22
CA LYS A 7 -11.25 -2.07 -5.24
C LYS A 7 -10.40 -3.09 -4.47
N LYS A 8 -10.99 -3.72 -3.45
CA LYS A 8 -10.29 -4.70 -2.60
C LYS A 8 -9.92 -6.00 -3.33
N SER A 9 -10.74 -6.45 -4.28
CA SER A 9 -10.52 -7.70 -5.02
C SER A 9 -9.63 -7.53 -6.26
N ASN A 10 -8.66 -6.62 -6.19
CA ASN A 10 -7.70 -6.45 -7.26
C ASN A 10 -6.67 -7.61 -7.24
N PRO A 11 -6.38 -8.25 -8.39
CA PRO A 11 -5.41 -9.34 -8.42
C PRO A 11 -4.01 -8.83 -8.05
N VAL A 12 -3.31 -9.64 -7.26
CA VAL A 12 -1.93 -9.39 -6.80
C VAL A 12 -0.99 -10.35 -7.53
N ARG A 13 0.23 -9.89 -7.84
CA ARG A 13 1.27 -10.68 -8.51
C ARG A 13 2.57 -10.64 -7.71
N VAL A 14 3.49 -11.54 -8.04
CA VAL A 14 4.88 -11.47 -7.58
C VAL A 14 5.48 -10.14 -8.01
N ASP A 15 6.40 -9.60 -7.19
CA ASP A 15 7.05 -8.30 -7.35
C ASP A 15 6.15 -7.07 -7.17
N TYR A 16 4.91 -7.26 -6.69
CA TYR A 16 4.07 -6.13 -6.33
C TYR A 16 4.47 -5.55 -4.97
N GLU A 17 4.56 -4.22 -4.94
CA GLU A 17 4.63 -3.43 -3.71
C GLU A 17 3.25 -2.85 -3.38
N ILE A 18 2.77 -3.11 -2.18
CA ILE A 18 1.46 -2.68 -1.70
C ILE A 18 1.66 -1.81 -0.47
N ASP A 19 1.29 -0.54 -0.59
CA ASP A 19 1.35 0.42 0.50
C ASP A 19 -0.02 0.68 1.11
N ILE A 20 -0.11 0.43 2.41
CA ILE A 20 -1.24 0.81 3.23
C ILE A 20 -0.89 2.12 3.94
N ILE A 21 -1.50 3.21 3.50
CA ILE A 21 -1.27 4.53 4.08
C ILE A 21 -1.97 4.61 5.44
N LYS A 22 -1.21 4.89 6.50
CA LYS A 22 -1.73 5.05 7.87
C LYS A 22 -2.07 6.50 8.19
N GLY A 23 -1.41 7.45 7.54
CA GLY A 23 -1.62 8.88 7.70
C GLY A 23 -0.34 9.68 7.54
N TYR A 24 -0.41 10.97 7.81
CA TYR A 24 0.76 11.86 7.81
C TYR A 24 1.70 11.59 8.98
N SER A 25 2.96 11.93 8.78
CA SER A 25 3.91 12.00 9.88
C SER A 25 3.53 13.13 10.83
N PRO A 26 3.48 12.90 12.15
CA PRO A 26 3.21 13.94 13.15
C PRO A 26 4.23 15.08 13.14
N LYS A 27 5.43 14.84 12.60
CA LYS A 27 6.54 15.80 12.61
C LYS A 27 6.68 16.59 11.31
N ASN A 28 6.21 16.04 10.19
CA ASN A 28 6.34 16.67 8.87
C ASN A 28 5.16 16.29 7.96
N PRO A 29 4.28 17.23 7.60
CA PRO A 29 3.15 16.98 6.71
C PRO A 29 3.53 16.53 5.29
N ASN A 30 4.77 16.75 4.86
CA ASN A 30 5.27 16.30 3.55
C ASN A 30 5.64 14.81 3.53
N HIS A 31 5.61 14.14 4.69
CA HIS A 31 5.90 12.72 4.80
C HIS A 31 4.65 11.96 5.26
N ILE A 32 4.55 10.72 4.80
CA ILE A 32 3.48 9.80 5.17
C ILE A 32 4.05 8.56 5.83
N ILE A 33 3.27 7.99 6.73
CA ILE A 33 3.58 6.71 7.36
C ILE A 33 2.77 5.65 6.62
N VAL A 34 3.48 4.69 6.03
CA VAL A 34 2.88 3.56 5.32
C VAL A 34 3.26 2.23 5.97
N ALA A 35 2.40 1.23 5.77
CA ALA A 35 2.75 -0.17 5.94
C ALA A 35 2.94 -0.79 4.56
N ARG A 36 4.19 -1.08 4.19
CA ARG A 36 4.54 -1.67 2.90
C ARG A 36 4.57 -3.19 2.98
N ILE A 37 4.02 -3.84 1.98
CA ILE A 37 4.08 -5.28 1.77
C ILE A 37 4.65 -5.51 0.36
N GLU A 38 5.75 -6.25 0.27
CA GLU A 38 6.33 -6.69 -1.00
C GLU A 38 6.02 -8.18 -1.16
N VAL A 39 5.48 -8.57 -2.32
CA VAL A 39 5.19 -9.98 -2.63
C VAL A 39 6.41 -10.61 -3.26
N LEU A 40 7.06 -11.53 -2.53
CA LEU A 40 8.29 -12.18 -2.96
C LEU A 40 8.01 -13.46 -3.75
N ASP A 41 7.00 -14.22 -3.34
CA ASP A 41 6.66 -15.50 -3.97
C ASP A 41 5.18 -15.85 -3.73
N ILE A 42 4.59 -16.54 -4.70
CA ILE A 42 3.23 -17.08 -4.65
C ILE A 42 3.29 -18.53 -5.13
N ALA A 43 3.06 -19.47 -4.23
CA ALA A 43 3.03 -20.90 -4.53
C ALA A 43 1.62 -21.47 -4.33
N ALA A 44 1.04 -22.03 -5.39
CA ALA A 44 -0.21 -22.77 -5.30
C ALA A 44 0.06 -24.19 -4.76
N LYS A 45 -0.73 -24.60 -3.77
CA LYS A 45 -0.80 -25.97 -3.23
C LYS A 45 -2.20 -26.54 -3.51
N GLU A 46 -2.38 -27.84 -3.29
CA GLU A 46 -3.64 -28.54 -3.58
C GLU A 46 -4.87 -27.89 -2.95
N GLU A 47 -4.79 -27.45 -1.69
CA GLU A 47 -5.92 -26.84 -0.96
C GLU A 47 -5.65 -25.41 -0.48
N SER A 48 -4.50 -24.83 -0.80
CA SER A 48 -4.11 -23.51 -0.28
C SER A 48 -3.19 -22.74 -1.22
N ILE A 49 -3.09 -21.43 -0.99
CA ILE A 49 -2.10 -20.58 -1.65
C ILE A 49 -1.16 -20.08 -0.57
N VAL A 50 0.12 -20.38 -0.71
CA VAL A 50 1.17 -19.87 0.17
C VAL A 50 1.78 -18.64 -0.47
N ILE A 51 1.85 -17.56 0.29
CA ILE A 51 2.38 -16.28 -0.17
C ILE A 51 3.53 -15.89 0.76
N SER A 52 4.72 -15.72 0.21
CA SER A 52 5.87 -15.18 0.92
C SER A 52 5.93 -13.68 0.70
N VAL A 53 5.86 -12.91 1.79
CA VAL A 53 5.87 -11.45 1.74
C VAL A 53 6.95 -10.85 2.63
N ARG A 54 7.56 -9.75 2.17
CA ARG A 54 8.33 -8.86 3.04
C ARG A 54 7.42 -7.78 3.59
N ARG A 55 7.45 -7.59 4.91
CA ARG A 55 6.55 -6.64 5.59
C ARG A 55 7.33 -5.55 6.31
N PHE A 56 7.02 -4.30 5.96
CA PHE A 56 7.46 -3.12 6.69
C PHE A 56 6.25 -2.55 7.46
N LYS A 57 6.26 -2.68 8.79
CA LYS A 57 5.11 -2.30 9.62
C LYS A 57 4.87 -0.79 9.67
N ASN A 58 5.93 0.00 9.72
CA ASN A 58 5.89 1.45 9.78
C ASN A 58 7.09 1.98 8.99
N LEU A 59 6.84 2.44 7.77
CA LEU A 59 7.83 3.06 6.91
C LEU A 59 7.46 4.53 6.75
N LEU A 60 8.42 5.42 7.00
CA LEU A 60 8.26 6.85 6.76
C LEU A 60 8.80 7.13 5.36
N ILE A 61 7.94 7.61 4.47
CA ILE A 61 8.31 7.96 3.10
C ILE A 61 7.84 9.38 2.79
N GLU A 62 8.42 9.98 1.75
CA GLU A 62 7.90 11.22 1.18
C GLU A 62 6.50 10.99 0.60
N ASN A 63 5.64 12.00 0.67
CA ASN A 63 4.30 11.90 0.09
C ASN A 63 4.39 11.77 -1.43
N TYR A 64 3.51 10.94 -1.98
CA TYR A 64 3.43 10.72 -3.42
C TYR A 64 3.02 12.00 -4.16
N GLU A 65 3.37 12.10 -5.45
CA GLU A 65 3.06 13.28 -6.28
C GLU A 65 1.57 13.67 -6.24
N LYS A 66 0.70 12.66 -6.25
CA LYS A 66 -0.75 12.84 -6.06
C LYS A 66 -1.13 12.32 -4.68
N ASP A 67 -1.39 13.25 -3.76
CA ASP A 67 -1.76 12.97 -2.37
C ASP A 67 -2.95 11.99 -2.27
N PRO A 68 -2.70 10.73 -1.91
CA PRO A 68 -3.74 9.73 -1.84
C PRO A 68 -4.61 9.89 -0.59
N TYR A 69 -4.14 10.61 0.43
CA TYR A 69 -4.84 10.79 1.70
C TYR A 69 -5.86 11.94 1.60
N LYS A 70 -5.51 13.06 0.95
CA LYS A 70 -6.45 14.18 0.68
C LYS A 70 -7.56 13.83 -0.29
N ALA A 71 -7.28 13.01 -1.31
CA ALA A 71 -8.27 12.63 -2.31
C ALA A 71 -9.45 11.81 -1.74
N SER A 72 -9.36 11.29 -0.52
CA SER A 72 -10.46 10.59 0.18
C SER A 72 -11.39 11.53 0.95
N THR A 73 -11.00 12.78 1.17
CA THR A 73 -11.76 13.75 1.99
C THR A 73 -12.64 14.68 1.15
N GLN A 74 -12.58 14.56 -0.18
CA GLN A 74 -13.53 15.20 -1.10
C GLN A 74 -14.57 14.16 -1.55
N SER A 75 -15.54 13.88 -0.67
CA SER A 75 -16.90 13.59 -1.11
C SER A 75 -17.51 14.93 -1.48
N GLU A 76 -17.67 15.15 -2.78
CA GLU A 76 -18.37 16.29 -3.37
C GLU A 76 -19.77 16.42 -2.75
N GLU A 77 -20.13 17.65 -2.37
CA GLU A 77 -21.53 18.10 -2.18
C GLU A 77 -22.27 18.09 -3.52
#